data_AF-A0A453GFA7-F1
#
_entry.id   AF-A0A453GFA7-F1
#
_cell.length_a   1.000
_cell.length_b   1.000
_cell.length_c   1.000
_cell.angle_alpha   90.00
_cell.angle_beta   90.00
_cell.angle_gamma   90.00
#
_symmetry.space_group_name_H-M   'P 1'
#
loop_
_entity.id
_entity.type
_entity.pdbx_description
1 polymer ?
#
loop_
_entity_poly.entity_id
_entity_poly.type
_entity_poly.pdbx_seq_one_letter_code
_entity_poly.pdbx_strand_id
1 'polypeptide(L)'
;NNDKYVIVDNFFIFLLRYLEFLHNSLGIQVHVMLSHLDFPQVLDDEYAGWLSPKIVEDFTAFADVCFREFGDRVSYWTTIDEPNVSALGSYDNALFAPGRCSNPFGITNCTVGNSTVEPYIAAHNMILAHASATRLYREKYQAAQKGGVGINVYSSWSYPMTNSDVDVEAAKRYLDFVFGWILEPLVSGDYPDVMKKNVGSRLPSFTKSQSQVVKGTVDFIGINHYYSMYVNDRPLDKGTRDYSADMSLYQRASKTIPGSSKVIFSTMLVRETTSLNYF
;
A
#
# COMPACT_ATOMS: atom_id res chain seq x y z
N ASN A 1 19.08 -18.36 -22.81
CA ASN A 1 19.23 -16.94 -22.41
C ASN A 1 18.58 -15.96 -23.38
N ASN A 2 18.44 -16.23 -24.69
CA ASN A 2 17.81 -15.27 -25.62
C ASN A 2 16.26 -15.24 -25.56
N ASP A 3 15.59 -16.34 -25.20
CA ASP A 3 14.12 -16.39 -25.26
C ASP A 3 13.41 -15.54 -24.19
N LYS A 4 14.06 -15.30 -23.03
CA LYS A 4 13.52 -14.43 -21.99
C LYS A 4 13.47 -12.96 -22.42
N TYR A 5 14.49 -12.49 -23.15
CA TYR A 5 14.52 -11.11 -23.66
C TYR A 5 13.48 -10.90 -24.76
N VAL A 6 13.29 -11.88 -25.65
CA VAL A 6 12.29 -11.81 -26.73
C VAL A 6 10.85 -11.71 -26.19
N ILE A 7 10.53 -12.38 -25.07
CA ILE A 7 9.20 -12.30 -24.46
C ILE A 7 8.96 -10.92 -23.81
N VAL A 8 9.97 -10.38 -23.12
CA VAL A 8 9.90 -9.04 -22.49
C VAL A 8 9.73 -7.96 -23.57
N ASP A 9 10.50 -8.05 -24.66
CA ASP A 9 10.42 -7.12 -25.79
C ASP A 9 9.04 -7.16 -26.46
N ASN A 10 8.47 -8.35 -26.67
CA ASN A 10 7.15 -8.49 -27.28
C ASN A 10 6.03 -7.94 -26.39
N PHE A 11 6.10 -8.13 -25.07
CA PHE A 11 5.11 -7.56 -24.15
C PHE A 11 5.22 -6.03 -24.09
N PHE A 12 6.43 -5.50 -24.06
CA PHE A 12 6.68 -4.06 -24.07
C PHE A 12 6.17 -3.41 -25.37
N ILE A 13 6.45 -4.01 -26.53
CA ILE A 13 5.92 -3.55 -27.82
C ILE A 13 4.40 -3.63 -27.85
N PHE A 14 3.80 -4.70 -27.31
CA PHE A 14 2.35 -4.82 -27.21
C PHE A 14 1.76 -3.69 -26.37
N LEU A 15 2.32 -3.41 -25.19
CA LEU A 15 1.86 -2.34 -24.32
C LEU A 15 1.96 -0.98 -25.00
N LEU A 16 3.08 -0.68 -25.68
CA LEU A 16 3.25 0.55 -26.45
C LEU A 16 2.15 0.74 -27.49
N ARG A 17 1.87 -0.30 -28.29
CA ARG A 17 0.81 -0.27 -29.32
C ARG A 17 -0.57 -0.12 -28.72
N TYR A 18 -0.83 -0.78 -27.60
CA TYR A 18 -2.11 -0.68 -26.91
C TYR A 18 -2.35 0.73 -26.37
N LEU A 19 -1.34 1.32 -25.72
CA LEU A 19 -1.39 2.70 -25.22
C LEU A 19 -1.56 3.71 -26.36
N GLU A 20 -0.87 3.50 -27.48
CA GLU A 20 -1.01 4.33 -28.67
C GLU A 20 -2.44 4.26 -29.24
N PHE A 21 -3.02 3.07 -29.32
CA PHE A 21 -4.39 2.90 -29.77
C PHE A 21 -5.40 3.62 -28.85
N LEU A 22 -5.30 3.41 -27.54
CA LEU A 22 -6.19 4.07 -26.56
C LEU A 22 -6.07 5.59 -26.64
N HIS A 23 -4.84 6.12 -26.64
CA HIS A 23 -4.60 7.55 -26.58
C HIS A 23 -4.90 8.24 -27.93
N ASN A 24 -4.25 7.78 -29.01
CA ASN A 24 -4.30 8.47 -30.30
C ASN A 24 -5.55 8.14 -31.11
N SER A 25 -6.04 6.90 -31.04
CA SER A 25 -7.18 6.47 -31.87
C SER A 25 -8.52 6.68 -31.18
N LEU A 26 -8.59 6.50 -29.86
CA LEU A 26 -9.84 6.61 -29.09
C LEU A 26 -9.94 7.87 -28.21
N GLY A 27 -8.85 8.62 -28.03
CA GLY A 27 -8.84 9.80 -27.17
C GLY A 27 -9.06 9.47 -25.68
N ILE A 28 -8.82 8.23 -25.27
CA ILE A 28 -8.99 7.78 -23.88
C ILE A 28 -7.78 8.24 -23.06
N GLN A 29 -8.05 8.91 -21.95
CA GLN A 29 -7.01 9.28 -21.00
C GLN A 29 -6.51 8.05 -20.24
N VAL A 30 -5.22 7.75 -20.37
CA VAL A 30 -4.63 6.57 -19.74
C VAL A 30 -4.09 6.92 -18.35
N HIS A 31 -4.49 6.12 -17.37
CA HIS A 31 -3.95 6.09 -16.01
C HIS A 31 -3.24 4.76 -15.82
N VAL A 32 -1.97 4.80 -15.42
CA VAL A 32 -1.14 3.60 -15.23
C VAL A 32 -0.73 3.46 -13.78
N MET A 33 -0.80 2.22 -13.29
CA MET A 33 -0.31 1.84 -11.97
C MET A 33 1.04 1.12 -12.12
N LEU A 34 2.08 1.62 -11.45
CA LEU A 34 3.44 1.10 -11.59
C LEU A 34 3.65 -0.20 -10.80
N SER A 35 3.06 -0.33 -9.61
CA SER A 35 3.15 -1.56 -8.80
C SER A 35 1.81 -1.95 -8.21
N HIS A 36 1.45 -3.22 -8.41
CA HIS A 36 0.20 -3.84 -7.97
C HIS A 36 0.42 -5.31 -7.58
N LEU A 37 1.13 -5.51 -6.46
CA LEU A 37 1.52 -6.81 -5.90
C LEU A 37 2.43 -7.68 -6.81
N ASP A 38 2.95 -7.12 -7.89
CA ASP A 38 3.77 -7.77 -8.92
C ASP A 38 5.28 -7.60 -8.69
N PHE A 39 5.70 -7.75 -7.44
CA PHE A 39 7.08 -7.48 -7.02
C PHE A 39 8.10 -8.41 -7.69
N PRO A 40 9.23 -7.90 -8.23
CA PRO A 40 10.26 -8.75 -8.83
C PRO A 40 10.93 -9.67 -7.79
N GLN A 41 10.79 -10.98 -7.96
CA GLN A 41 11.34 -11.99 -7.04
C GLN A 41 12.85 -11.81 -6.76
N VAL A 42 13.62 -11.39 -7.77
CA VAL A 42 15.06 -11.17 -7.65
C VAL A 42 15.44 -10.16 -6.56
N LEU A 43 14.62 -9.12 -6.36
CA LEU A 43 14.86 -8.10 -5.33
C LEU A 43 14.51 -8.62 -3.94
N ASP A 44 13.54 -9.54 -3.85
CA ASP A 44 13.21 -10.24 -2.61
C ASP A 44 14.35 -11.19 -2.22
N ASP A 45 14.88 -11.93 -3.18
CA ASP A 45 16.01 -12.84 -2.98
C ASP A 45 17.31 -12.10 -2.58
N GLU A 46 17.57 -10.92 -3.16
CA GLU A 46 18.81 -10.17 -2.92
C GLU A 46 18.82 -9.44 -1.57
N TYR A 47 17.69 -8.81 -1.20
CA TYR A 47 17.66 -7.95 -0.02
C TYR A 47 16.31 -7.91 0.72
N ALA A 48 15.44 -8.90 0.52
CA ALA A 48 14.09 -8.97 1.11
C ALA A 48 13.17 -7.82 0.70
N GLY A 49 13.34 -7.33 -0.53
CA GLY A 49 12.40 -6.44 -1.20
C GLY A 49 12.02 -5.21 -0.38
N TRP A 50 10.72 -5.06 -0.08
CA TRP A 50 10.19 -3.91 0.66
C TRP A 50 10.73 -3.78 2.09
N LEU A 51 11.38 -4.80 2.65
CA LEU A 51 12.00 -4.71 3.98
C LEU A 51 13.36 -3.99 3.97
N SER A 52 13.93 -3.72 2.80
CA SER A 52 15.21 -3.04 2.65
C SER A 52 15.04 -1.64 2.09
N PRO A 53 15.77 -0.62 2.60
CA PRO A 53 15.73 0.73 2.04
C PRO A 53 16.30 0.81 0.62
N LYS A 54 17.05 -0.22 0.15
CA LYS A 54 17.55 -0.29 -1.24
C LYS A 54 16.42 -0.24 -2.28
N ILE A 55 15.22 -0.73 -1.92
CA ILE A 55 14.09 -0.75 -2.84
C ILE A 55 13.67 0.63 -3.33
N VAL A 56 13.96 1.68 -2.55
CA VAL A 56 13.64 3.06 -2.93
C VAL A 56 14.37 3.45 -4.20
N GLU A 57 15.66 3.09 -4.33
CA GLU A 57 16.47 3.38 -5.51
C GLU A 57 16.01 2.55 -6.71
N ASP A 58 15.83 1.24 -6.52
CA ASP A 58 15.41 0.33 -7.60
C ASP A 58 14.01 0.67 -8.14
N PHE A 59 13.06 0.98 -7.25
CA PHE A 59 11.72 1.42 -7.65
C PHE A 59 11.76 2.76 -8.38
N THR A 60 12.63 3.70 -7.95
CA THR A 60 12.81 4.98 -8.64
C THR A 60 13.39 4.78 -10.04
N ALA A 61 14.36 3.88 -10.19
CA ALA A 61 14.94 3.55 -11.49
C ALA A 61 13.91 2.89 -12.42
N PHE A 62 13.08 1.98 -11.89
CA PHE A 62 11.96 1.40 -12.62
C PHE A 62 10.97 2.47 -13.08
N ALA A 63 10.55 3.37 -12.17
CA ALA A 63 9.67 4.49 -12.50
C ALA A 63 10.29 5.41 -13.57
N ASP A 64 11.60 5.69 -13.52
CA ASP A 64 12.29 6.49 -14.53
C ASP A 64 12.14 5.89 -15.94
N VAL A 65 12.28 4.57 -16.05
CA VAL A 65 12.05 3.86 -17.31
C VAL A 65 10.59 4.02 -17.74
N CYS A 66 9.62 3.73 -16.88
CA CYS A 66 8.20 3.87 -17.23
C CYS A 66 7.83 5.28 -17.69
N PHE A 67 8.25 6.31 -16.96
CA PHE A 67 7.99 7.70 -17.31
C PHE A 67 8.62 8.09 -18.64
N ARG A 68 9.86 7.67 -18.90
CA ARG A 68 10.55 7.95 -20.17
C ARG A 68 9.87 7.27 -21.35
N GLU A 69 9.50 6.00 -21.20
CA GLU A 69 9.07 5.17 -22.32
C GLU A 69 7.58 5.32 -22.66
N PHE A 70 6.73 5.66 -21.68
CA PHE A 70 5.27 5.72 -21.88
C PHE A 70 4.63 7.07 -21.54
N GLY A 71 5.37 7.99 -20.90
CA GLY A 71 4.80 9.24 -20.41
C GLY A 71 4.40 10.25 -21.49
N ASP A 72 4.67 9.97 -22.76
CA ASP A 72 4.10 10.71 -23.89
C ASP A 72 2.61 10.39 -24.14
N ARG A 73 2.13 9.22 -23.68
CA ARG A 73 0.73 8.74 -23.82
C ARG A 73 0.01 8.57 -22.48
N VAL A 74 0.74 8.40 -21.39
CA VAL A 74 0.18 8.25 -20.03
C VAL A 74 0.05 9.62 -19.37
N SER A 75 -1.15 9.95 -18.91
CA SER A 75 -1.45 11.24 -18.27
C SER A 75 -1.34 11.19 -16.75
N TYR A 76 -1.62 10.04 -16.14
CA TYR A 76 -1.59 9.91 -14.68
C TYR A 76 -0.93 8.62 -14.26
N TRP A 77 -0.12 8.72 -13.22
CA TRP A 77 0.66 7.63 -12.69
C TRP A 77 0.26 7.36 -11.24
N THR A 78 -0.27 6.18 -10.97
CA THR A 78 -0.33 5.64 -9.61
C THR A 78 0.97 4.89 -9.36
N THR A 79 1.72 5.29 -8.35
CA THR A 79 3.00 4.63 -8.02
C THR A 79 2.79 3.23 -7.43
N ILE A 80 2.07 3.14 -6.31
CA ILE A 80 1.86 1.89 -5.58
C ILE A 80 0.37 1.79 -5.28
N ASP A 81 -0.20 0.62 -5.55
CA ASP A 81 -1.54 0.27 -5.09
C ASP A 81 -1.54 -0.22 -3.66
N GLU A 82 -2.49 0.28 -2.89
CA GLU A 82 -2.84 -0.19 -1.55
C GLU A 82 -1.62 -0.58 -0.68
N PRO A 83 -0.65 0.32 -0.45
CA PRO A 83 0.54 -0.02 0.33
C PRO A 83 0.20 -0.49 1.75
N ASN A 84 -0.92 -0.01 2.32
CA ASN A 84 -1.47 -0.49 3.58
C ASN A 84 -1.93 -1.96 3.51
N VAL A 85 -2.56 -2.38 2.42
CA VAL A 85 -3.01 -3.77 2.25
C VAL A 85 -1.84 -4.67 1.87
N SER A 86 -0.96 -4.22 0.98
CA SER A 86 0.27 -4.92 0.59
C SER A 86 1.15 -5.19 1.81
N ALA A 87 1.44 -4.18 2.64
CA ALA A 87 2.24 -4.37 3.85
C ALA A 87 1.66 -5.42 4.82
N LEU A 88 0.33 -5.43 5.01
CA LEU A 88 -0.33 -6.38 5.91
C LEU A 88 -0.46 -7.77 5.31
N GLY A 89 -0.85 -7.86 4.03
CA GLY A 89 -0.97 -9.10 3.29
C GLY A 89 0.36 -9.83 3.15
N SER A 90 1.43 -9.10 2.88
CA SER A 90 2.75 -9.66 2.58
C SER A 90 3.63 -9.92 3.80
N TYR A 91 3.47 -9.12 4.87
CA TYR A 91 4.40 -9.11 6.01
C TYR A 91 3.75 -9.23 7.39
N ASP A 92 2.41 -9.29 7.49
CA ASP A 92 1.70 -9.55 8.75
C ASP A 92 0.98 -10.90 8.72
N ASN A 93 0.03 -11.05 7.79
CA ASN A 93 -0.88 -12.19 7.76
C ASN A 93 -0.51 -13.26 6.72
N ALA A 94 0.50 -13.00 5.89
CA ALA A 94 1.01 -13.89 4.84
C ALA A 94 -0.03 -14.31 3.78
N LEU A 95 -1.02 -13.47 3.50
CA LEU A 95 -1.98 -13.66 2.41
C LEU A 95 -1.36 -13.44 1.02
N PHE A 96 -0.41 -12.53 0.90
CA PHE A 96 0.25 -12.17 -0.36
C PHE A 96 1.73 -12.52 -0.32
N ALA A 97 2.36 -12.68 -1.48
CA ALA A 97 3.80 -12.84 -1.58
C ALA A 97 4.54 -11.64 -0.95
N PRO A 98 5.69 -11.83 -0.29
CA PRO A 98 6.42 -13.10 -0.12
C PRO A 98 5.89 -14.02 0.99
N GLY A 99 4.75 -13.69 1.62
CA GLY A 99 4.08 -14.58 2.56
C GLY A 99 4.76 -14.68 3.92
N ARG A 100 5.28 -13.56 4.43
CA ARG A 100 6.01 -13.50 5.70
C ARG A 100 5.06 -13.20 6.85
N CYS A 101 5.25 -13.91 7.96
CA CYS A 101 4.53 -13.68 9.21
C CYS A 101 5.27 -14.33 10.39
N SER A 102 4.78 -14.16 11.61
CA SER A 102 5.35 -14.80 12.81
C SER A 102 4.28 -15.27 13.78
N ASN A 103 4.47 -16.44 14.40
CA ASN A 103 3.56 -16.98 15.42
C ASN A 103 3.37 -15.99 16.61
N PRO A 104 2.14 -15.79 17.13
CA PRO A 104 0.88 -16.47 16.79
C PRO A 104 0.08 -15.81 15.66
N PHE A 105 0.68 -14.84 14.97
CA PHE A 105 0.06 -14.13 13.84
C PHE A 105 0.24 -14.91 12.55
N GLY A 106 -0.41 -14.43 11.48
CA GLY A 106 -0.49 -15.18 10.21
C GLY A 106 -1.81 -15.90 10.01
N ILE A 107 -2.16 -16.10 8.74
CA ILE A 107 -3.19 -17.05 8.30
C ILE A 107 -2.55 -18.44 8.11
N THR A 108 -1.27 -18.47 7.78
CA THR A 108 -0.45 -19.68 7.62
C THR A 108 0.54 -19.82 8.78
N ASN A 109 1.11 -21.01 8.96
CA ASN A 109 2.17 -21.23 9.95
C ASN A 109 3.52 -20.80 9.36
N CYS A 110 3.79 -19.50 9.33
CA CYS A 110 5.04 -19.00 8.77
C CYS A 110 6.23 -19.38 9.63
N THR A 111 7.30 -19.82 8.97
CA THR A 111 8.60 -20.12 9.58
C THR A 111 9.57 -18.95 9.48
N VAL A 112 9.21 -17.91 8.72
CA VAL A 112 10.03 -16.73 8.45
C VAL A 112 9.15 -15.47 8.48
N GLY A 113 9.65 -14.42 9.09
CA GLY A 113 8.99 -13.12 9.18
C GLY A 113 8.89 -12.61 10.61
N ASN A 114 8.39 -11.39 10.74
CA ASN A 114 8.08 -10.80 12.04
C ASN A 114 6.92 -9.81 11.90
N SER A 115 5.70 -10.31 12.09
CA SER A 115 4.43 -9.58 12.02
C SER A 115 4.36 -8.36 12.95
N THR A 116 5.24 -8.29 13.97
CA THR A 116 5.27 -7.17 14.91
C THR A 116 6.00 -5.93 14.37
N VAL A 117 6.85 -6.08 13.34
CA VAL A 117 7.71 -5.00 12.82
C VAL A 117 7.72 -4.89 11.30
N GLU A 118 7.70 -6.01 10.58
CA GLU A 118 7.90 -6.04 9.13
C GLU A 118 6.85 -5.24 8.34
N PRO A 119 5.54 -5.24 8.69
CA PRO A 119 4.55 -4.42 8.00
C PRO A 119 4.88 -2.93 8.06
N TYR A 120 5.41 -2.46 9.20
CA TYR A 120 5.79 -1.06 9.38
C TYR A 120 7.02 -0.68 8.56
N ILE A 121 8.00 -1.58 8.47
CA ILE A 121 9.19 -1.37 7.63
C ILE A 121 8.80 -1.33 6.15
N ALA A 122 7.99 -2.29 5.71
CA ALA A 122 7.52 -2.37 4.32
C ALA A 122 6.77 -1.10 3.91
N ALA A 123 5.75 -0.69 4.69
CA ALA A 123 4.99 0.51 4.41
C ALA A 123 5.86 1.78 4.43
N HIS A 124 6.84 1.87 5.35
CA HIS A 124 7.77 3.00 5.39
C HIS A 124 8.59 3.12 4.11
N ASN A 125 9.16 2.01 3.61
CA ASN A 125 9.92 2.00 2.38
C ASN A 125 9.04 2.26 1.15
N MET A 126 7.79 1.76 1.14
CA MET A 126 6.81 2.08 0.08
C MET A 126 6.50 3.58 0.02
N ILE A 127 6.31 4.24 1.17
CA ILE A 127 6.09 5.70 1.23
C ILE A 127 7.31 6.47 0.70
N LEU A 128 8.53 6.05 1.07
CA LEU A 128 9.77 6.65 0.57
C LEU A 128 9.96 6.43 -0.94
N ALA A 129 9.66 5.23 -1.43
CA ALA A 129 9.72 4.89 -2.85
C ALA A 129 8.71 5.71 -3.67
N HIS A 130 7.47 5.85 -3.18
CA HIS A 130 6.47 6.74 -3.75
C HIS A 130 6.98 8.20 -3.82
N ALA A 131 7.47 8.73 -2.71
CA ALA A 131 7.97 10.10 -2.65
C ALA A 131 9.13 10.35 -3.63
N SER A 132 10.06 9.40 -3.71
CA SER A 132 11.20 9.44 -4.63
C SER A 132 10.76 9.45 -6.10
N ALA A 133 9.86 8.54 -6.49
CA ALA A 133 9.32 8.47 -7.85
C ALA A 133 8.52 9.74 -8.22
N THR A 134 7.67 10.25 -7.31
CA THR A 134 6.92 11.50 -7.55
C THR A 134 7.86 12.68 -7.80
N ARG A 135 8.92 12.81 -7.00
CA ARG A 135 9.91 13.88 -7.17
C ARG A 135 10.63 13.78 -8.50
N LEU A 136 11.11 12.58 -8.85
CA LEU A 136 11.72 12.33 -10.16
C LEU A 136 10.79 12.78 -11.30
N TYR A 137 9.50 12.42 -11.22
CA TYR A 137 8.52 12.83 -12.22
C TYR A 137 8.40 14.35 -12.32
N ARG A 138 8.24 15.04 -11.18
CA ARG A 138 8.11 16.50 -11.14
C ARG A 138 9.35 17.21 -11.69
N GLU A 139 10.54 16.73 -11.32
CA GLU A 139 11.82 17.35 -11.69
C GLU A 139 12.18 17.10 -13.16
N LYS A 140 11.89 15.91 -13.70
CA LYS A 140 12.38 15.49 -15.03
C LYS A 140 11.31 15.45 -16.13
N TYR A 141 10.05 15.17 -15.79
CA TYR A 141 9.02 14.80 -16.78
C TYR A 141 7.79 15.70 -16.78
N GLN A 142 7.36 16.23 -15.63
CA GLN A 142 6.07 16.92 -15.50
C GLN A 142 5.93 18.14 -16.42
N ALA A 143 7.00 18.92 -16.63
CA ALA A 143 6.95 20.07 -17.53
C ALA A 143 6.65 19.70 -18.99
N ALA A 144 7.15 18.55 -19.44
CA ALA A 144 6.95 18.06 -20.81
C ALA A 144 5.66 17.25 -20.95
N GLN A 145 5.40 16.34 -20.02
CA GLN A 145 4.31 15.36 -20.09
C GLN A 145 3.00 15.90 -19.51
N LYS A 146 3.05 16.92 -18.66
CA LYS A 146 1.89 17.63 -18.07
C LYS A 146 0.91 16.73 -17.29
N GLY A 147 1.34 15.52 -16.94
CA GLY A 147 0.58 14.58 -16.12
C GLY A 147 0.74 14.80 -14.62
N GLY A 148 0.14 13.90 -13.83
CA GLY A 148 0.22 13.88 -12.37
C GLY A 148 0.66 12.53 -11.81
N VAL A 149 1.24 12.54 -10.62
CA VAL A 149 1.61 11.33 -9.87
C VAL A 149 0.83 11.25 -8.56
N GLY A 150 0.26 10.07 -8.32
CA GLY A 150 -0.54 9.78 -7.15
C GLY A 150 -0.21 8.42 -6.55
N ILE A 151 -1.03 8.08 -5.56
CA ILE A 151 -1.01 6.80 -4.86
C ILE A 151 -2.44 6.34 -4.64
N ASN A 152 -2.68 5.04 -4.72
CA ASN A 152 -3.97 4.44 -4.42
C ASN A 152 -3.91 3.85 -3.02
N VAL A 153 -4.88 4.19 -2.17
CA VAL A 153 -4.94 3.69 -0.80
C VAL A 153 -6.28 3.04 -0.58
N TYR A 154 -6.26 1.83 -0.04
CA TYR A 154 -7.47 1.17 0.41
C TYR A 154 -8.06 1.93 1.60
N SER A 155 -9.35 2.21 1.55
CA SER A 155 -10.06 2.84 2.65
C SER A 155 -11.43 2.22 2.85
N SER A 156 -11.75 1.88 4.09
CA SER A 156 -13.08 1.52 4.54
C SER A 156 -13.55 2.55 5.56
N TRP A 157 -14.80 3.02 5.40
CA TRP A 157 -15.33 3.99 6.36
C TRP A 157 -15.65 3.29 7.68
N SER A 158 -15.35 3.94 8.80
CA SER A 158 -15.67 3.42 10.13
C SER A 158 -16.85 4.13 10.76
N TYR A 159 -17.87 3.37 11.15
CA TYR A 159 -18.94 3.82 12.02
C TYR A 159 -18.65 3.41 13.47
N PRO A 160 -18.80 4.30 14.47
CA PRO A 160 -18.71 3.88 15.85
C PRO A 160 -19.88 2.93 16.18
N MET A 161 -19.62 1.89 16.97
CA MET A 161 -20.62 0.89 17.34
C MET A 161 -21.73 1.49 18.20
N THR A 162 -21.35 2.40 19.11
CA THR A 162 -22.23 3.18 19.96
C THR A 162 -21.90 4.66 19.86
N ASN A 163 -22.75 5.53 20.43
CA ASN A 163 -22.47 6.97 20.52
C ASN A 163 -21.59 7.33 21.73
N SER A 164 -20.91 6.36 22.34
CA SER A 164 -19.97 6.64 23.43
C SER A 164 -18.69 7.29 22.91
N ASP A 165 -18.08 8.16 23.71
CA ASP A 165 -16.87 8.88 23.31
C ASP A 165 -15.73 7.92 22.94
N VAL A 166 -15.60 6.80 23.66
CA VAL A 166 -14.57 5.78 23.38
C VAL A 166 -14.74 5.13 22.01
N ASP A 167 -15.97 4.85 21.58
CA ASP A 167 -16.23 4.26 20.26
C ASP A 167 -16.06 5.29 19.13
N VAL A 168 -16.39 6.56 19.39
CA VAL A 168 -16.13 7.66 18.44
C VAL A 168 -14.64 7.85 18.22
N GLU A 169 -13.84 7.82 19.29
CA GLU A 169 -12.37 7.88 19.19
C GLU A 169 -11.79 6.59 18.57
N ALA A 170 -12.41 5.43 18.79
CA ALA A 170 -12.03 4.20 18.10
C ALA A 170 -12.28 4.27 16.58
N ALA A 171 -13.36 4.92 16.14
CA ALA A 171 -13.62 5.18 14.72
C ALA A 171 -12.54 6.09 14.10
N LYS A 172 -12.15 7.17 14.76
CA LYS A 172 -11.05 8.02 14.28
C LYS A 172 -9.73 7.25 14.20
N ARG A 173 -9.40 6.50 15.26
CA ARG A 173 -8.19 5.66 15.31
C ARG A 173 -8.18 4.60 14.21
N TYR A 174 -9.33 4.03 13.84
CA TYR A 174 -9.43 3.13 12.69
C TYR A 174 -8.96 3.82 11.41
N LEU A 175 -9.49 5.01 11.11
CA LEU A 175 -9.11 5.78 9.92
C LEU A 175 -7.64 6.18 9.95
N ASP A 176 -7.08 6.56 11.11
CA ASP A 176 -5.65 6.87 11.24
C ASP A 176 -4.78 5.66 10.89
N PHE A 177 -5.14 4.46 11.33
CA PHE A 177 -4.39 3.26 10.99
C PHE A 177 -4.61 2.84 9.53
N VAL A 178 -5.85 2.77 9.05
CA VAL A 178 -6.13 2.23 7.71
C VAL A 178 -5.77 3.20 6.58
N PHE A 179 -6.12 4.48 6.73
CA PHE A 179 -5.96 5.51 5.70
C PHE A 179 -4.82 6.48 6.03
N GLY A 180 -4.80 6.98 7.27
CA GLY A 180 -3.81 7.94 7.75
C GLY A 180 -2.38 7.41 7.76
N TRP A 181 -2.17 6.11 7.95
CA TRP A 181 -0.85 5.49 8.00
C TRP A 181 -0.01 5.78 6.74
N ILE A 182 -0.67 5.85 5.58
CA ILE A 182 -0.02 6.12 4.30
C ILE A 182 -0.08 7.59 3.94
N LEU A 183 -1.23 8.25 4.16
CA LEU A 183 -1.47 9.59 3.64
C LEU A 183 -1.02 10.71 4.57
N GLU A 184 -1.07 10.53 5.89
CA GLU A 184 -0.62 11.55 6.83
C GLU A 184 0.87 11.91 6.62
N PRO A 185 1.78 10.95 6.37
CA PRO A 185 3.16 11.26 5.96
C PRO A 185 3.25 12.16 4.72
N LEU A 186 2.36 12.01 3.74
CA LEU A 186 2.34 12.84 2.53
C LEU A 186 1.84 14.27 2.81
N VAL A 187 1.10 14.48 3.90
CA VAL A 187 0.55 15.79 4.27
C VAL A 187 1.45 16.51 5.28
N SER A 188 1.82 15.84 6.37
CA SER A 188 2.57 16.44 7.47
C SER A 188 4.06 16.11 7.47
N GLY A 189 4.46 15.03 6.79
CA GLY A 189 5.82 14.50 6.81
C GLY A 189 6.10 13.53 7.96
N ASP A 190 5.07 13.09 8.69
CA ASP A 190 5.18 12.13 9.80
C ASP A 190 3.92 11.25 9.91
N TYR A 191 3.98 10.20 10.72
CA TYR A 191 2.84 9.30 10.97
C TYR A 191 1.81 9.89 11.94
N PRO A 192 0.55 9.40 11.92
CA PRO A 192 -0.47 9.79 12.90
C PRO A 192 -0.01 9.56 14.35
N ASP A 193 -0.32 10.51 15.23
CA ASP A 193 0.13 10.47 16.64
C ASP A 193 -0.35 9.22 17.38
N VAL A 194 -1.57 8.76 17.08
CA VAL A 194 -2.12 7.54 17.69
C VAL A 194 -1.33 6.29 17.31
N MET A 195 -0.80 6.23 16.08
CA MET A 195 0.07 5.14 15.65
C MET A 195 1.41 5.19 16.37
N LYS A 196 2.05 6.37 16.41
CA LYS A 196 3.31 6.55 17.14
C LYS A 196 3.17 6.14 18.61
N LYS A 197 2.06 6.49 19.25
CA LYS A 197 1.75 6.10 20.63
C LYS A 197 1.53 4.60 20.79
N ASN A 198 0.68 3.99 19.96
CA ASN A 198 0.27 2.60 20.15
C ASN A 198 1.35 1.60 19.69
N VAL A 199 1.98 1.88 18.54
CA VAL A 199 3.00 1.02 17.94
C VAL A 199 4.33 1.19 18.66
N GLY A 200 4.70 2.43 18.98
CA GLY A 200 5.93 2.78 19.68
C GLY A 200 7.16 2.62 18.81
N SER A 201 8.24 2.08 19.39
CA SER A 201 9.56 1.92 18.76
C SER A 201 9.59 0.98 17.55
N ARG A 202 8.52 0.21 17.31
CA ARG A 202 8.38 -0.65 16.12
C ARG A 202 7.99 0.12 14.87
N LEU A 203 7.43 1.33 15.00
CA LEU A 203 7.14 2.21 13.88
C LEU A 203 8.43 2.95 13.49
N PRO A 204 8.93 2.80 12.25
CA PRO A 204 10.07 3.58 11.80
C PRO A 204 9.81 5.08 11.93
N SER A 205 10.87 5.86 12.13
CA SER A 205 10.80 7.32 12.18
C SER A 205 11.38 7.92 10.92
N PHE A 206 10.70 8.92 10.34
CA PHE A 206 11.28 9.71 9.27
C PHE A 206 12.39 10.60 9.84
N THR A 207 13.57 10.56 9.23
CA THR A 207 14.58 11.62 9.46
C THR A 207 14.04 12.96 8.99
N LYS A 208 14.64 14.07 9.46
CA LYS A 208 14.26 15.42 9.00
C LYS A 208 14.29 15.56 7.48
N SER A 209 15.30 14.97 6.82
CA SER A 209 15.41 14.99 5.37
C SER A 209 14.30 14.17 4.70
N GLN A 210 14.03 12.95 5.16
CA GLN A 210 12.94 12.14 4.62
C GLN A 210 11.58 12.82 4.81
N SER A 211 11.31 13.36 6.00
CA SER A 211 10.07 14.09 6.30
C SER A 211 9.83 15.25 5.33
N GLN A 212 10.86 16.06 5.06
CA GLN A 212 10.79 17.14 4.09
C GLN A 212 10.58 16.65 2.66
N VAL A 213 11.17 15.51 2.32
CA VAL A 213 11.11 14.93 0.97
C VAL A 213 9.76 14.29 0.69
N VAL A 214 9.12 13.65 1.68
CA VAL A 214 7.81 12.96 1.56
C VAL A 214 6.65 13.95 1.58
N LYS A 215 6.78 15.07 2.30
CA LYS A 215 5.71 16.05 2.41
C LYS A 215 5.36 16.65 1.04
N GLY A 216 4.08 16.55 0.68
CA GLY A 216 3.50 17.11 -0.55
C GLY A 216 3.80 16.31 -1.81
N THR A 217 4.31 15.06 -1.73
CA THR A 217 4.63 14.24 -2.91
C THR A 217 3.43 13.53 -3.52
N VAL A 218 2.30 14.23 -3.65
CA VAL A 218 1.07 13.68 -4.22
C VAL A 218 0.34 14.76 -5.02
N ASP A 219 -0.04 14.45 -6.26
CA ASP A 219 -0.88 15.31 -7.11
C ASP A 219 -2.36 14.88 -7.04
N PHE A 220 -2.62 13.59 -6.83
CA PHE A 220 -3.95 13.03 -6.61
C PHE A 220 -3.90 11.80 -5.70
N ILE A 221 -5.02 11.51 -5.02
CA ILE A 221 -5.19 10.32 -4.18
C ILE A 221 -6.27 9.45 -4.82
N GLY A 222 -5.92 8.21 -5.17
CA GLY A 222 -6.89 7.18 -5.51
C GLY A 222 -7.42 6.53 -4.23
N ILE A 223 -8.73 6.33 -4.15
CA ILE A 223 -9.37 5.66 -3.01
C ILE A 223 -10.01 4.38 -3.51
N ASN A 224 -9.46 3.24 -3.09
CA ASN A 224 -10.09 1.95 -3.30
C ASN A 224 -11.04 1.71 -2.12
N HIS A 225 -12.34 1.75 -2.39
CA HIS A 225 -13.38 1.61 -1.37
C HIS A 225 -14.38 0.54 -1.76
N TYR A 226 -14.59 -0.41 -0.86
CA TYR A 226 -15.48 -1.55 -1.09
C TYR A 226 -16.63 -1.61 -0.08
N TYR A 227 -16.35 -1.31 1.19
CA TYR A 227 -17.33 -1.41 2.26
C TYR A 227 -16.94 -0.55 3.47
N SER A 228 -17.86 -0.48 4.43
CA SER A 228 -17.71 0.22 5.70
C SER A 228 -17.82 -0.75 6.87
N MET A 229 -17.21 -0.42 8.00
CA MET A 229 -17.13 -1.26 9.19
C MET A 229 -17.73 -0.54 10.40
N TYR A 230 -18.36 -1.30 11.29
CA TYR A 230 -18.61 -0.82 12.65
C TYR A 230 -17.41 -1.15 13.52
N VAL A 231 -16.97 -0.20 14.34
CA VAL A 231 -15.84 -0.37 15.25
C VAL A 231 -16.18 0.05 16.67
N ASN A 232 -15.59 -0.62 17.65
CA ASN A 232 -15.70 -0.24 19.05
C ASN A 232 -14.35 -0.31 19.73
N ASP A 233 -14.18 0.49 20.77
CA ASP A 233 -12.94 0.55 21.53
C ASP A 233 -12.63 -0.80 22.20
N ARG A 234 -11.34 -1.07 22.36
CA ARG A 234 -10.86 -2.09 23.30
C ARG A 234 -9.53 -1.66 23.90
N PRO A 235 -9.21 -2.14 25.12
CA PRO A 235 -7.89 -1.93 25.70
C PRO A 235 -6.78 -2.46 24.80
N LEU A 236 -5.68 -1.73 24.77
CA LEU A 236 -4.48 -2.13 24.06
C LEU A 236 -3.90 -3.41 24.68
N ASP A 237 -3.66 -4.42 23.84
CA ASP A 237 -3.14 -5.70 24.30
C ASP A 237 -1.76 -5.54 24.95
N LYS A 238 -1.44 -6.39 25.95
CA LYS A 238 -0.12 -6.43 26.58
C LYS A 238 0.76 -7.48 25.88
N GLY A 239 2.05 -7.19 25.78
CA GLY A 239 3.03 -8.12 25.21
C GLY A 239 3.17 -7.99 23.70
N THR A 240 3.41 -9.12 23.03
CA THR A 240 3.63 -9.19 21.59
C THR A 240 2.36 -8.84 20.82
N ARG A 241 2.48 -7.93 19.84
CA ARG A 241 1.35 -7.40 19.04
C ARG A 241 1.72 -7.32 17.57
N ASP A 242 0.78 -7.69 16.71
CA ASP A 242 0.76 -7.37 15.29
C ASP A 242 0.10 -6.01 15.05
N TYR A 243 0.00 -5.63 13.79
CA TYR A 243 -0.66 -4.39 13.38
C TYR A 243 -2.12 -4.32 13.84
N SER A 244 -2.85 -5.43 13.70
CA SER A 244 -4.25 -5.54 14.12
C SER A 244 -4.43 -5.23 15.61
N ALA A 245 -3.52 -5.74 16.45
CA ALA A 245 -3.53 -5.49 17.88
C ALA A 245 -3.16 -4.04 18.25
N ASP A 246 -2.26 -3.41 17.50
CA ASP A 246 -1.88 -2.01 17.71
C ASP A 246 -3.00 -1.01 17.42
N MET A 247 -3.92 -1.35 16.53
CA MET A 247 -5.11 -0.53 16.26
C MET A 247 -6.05 -0.44 17.46
N SER A 248 -5.98 -1.38 18.40
CA SER A 248 -6.72 -1.35 19.68
C SER A 248 -8.24 -1.22 19.52
N LEU A 249 -8.84 -1.94 18.57
CA LEU A 249 -10.29 -1.93 18.38
C LEU A 249 -10.82 -3.30 17.98
N TYR A 250 -12.14 -3.47 18.10
CA TYR A 250 -12.87 -4.53 17.43
C TYR A 250 -13.58 -3.96 16.20
N GLN A 251 -13.68 -4.75 15.15
CA GLN A 251 -14.38 -4.39 13.91
C GLN A 251 -15.39 -5.46 13.49
N ARG A 252 -16.47 -5.05 12.81
CA ARG A 252 -17.53 -5.95 12.32
C ARG A 252 -18.28 -5.35 11.11
N ALA A 253 -18.70 -6.22 10.20
CA ALA A 253 -19.44 -5.81 8.99
C ALA A 253 -20.88 -5.33 9.28
N SER A 254 -21.47 -5.74 10.40
CA SER A 254 -22.78 -5.30 10.85
C SER A 254 -22.88 -5.24 12.38
N LYS A 255 -23.87 -4.49 12.90
CA LYS A 255 -24.13 -4.40 14.34
C LYS A 255 -24.54 -5.73 14.99
N THR A 256 -24.99 -6.71 14.20
CA THR A 256 -25.51 -7.98 14.71
C THR A 256 -24.48 -9.09 14.77
N ILE A 257 -23.29 -8.89 14.18
CA ILE A 257 -22.21 -9.88 14.14
C ILE A 257 -21.24 -9.63 15.33
N PRO A 258 -20.63 -10.68 15.92
CA PRO A 258 -19.56 -10.51 16.90
C PRO A 258 -18.37 -9.70 16.34
N GLY A 259 -17.72 -8.90 17.19
CA GLY A 259 -16.53 -8.14 16.81
C GLY A 259 -15.29 -9.04 16.66
N SER A 260 -14.40 -8.67 15.74
CA SER A 260 -13.09 -9.31 15.57
C SER A 260 -11.96 -8.29 15.77
N SER A 261 -10.86 -8.72 16.37
CA SER A 261 -9.63 -7.91 16.47
C SER A 261 -8.69 -8.09 15.29
N LYS A 262 -8.91 -9.11 14.44
CA LYS A 262 -8.08 -9.37 13.25
C LYS A 262 -8.51 -8.49 12.09
N VAL A 263 -7.55 -8.03 11.28
CA VAL A 263 -7.88 -7.39 9.99
C VAL A 263 -8.51 -8.41 9.05
N ILE A 264 -9.76 -8.15 8.65
CA ILE A 264 -10.56 -9.02 7.78
C ILE A 264 -10.25 -8.65 6.31
N PHE A 265 -9.06 -8.97 5.83
CA PHE A 265 -8.80 -8.95 4.37
C PHE A 265 -9.27 -10.26 3.72
N SER A 266 -9.01 -11.39 4.36
CA SER A 266 -9.17 -12.72 3.75
C SER A 266 -10.60 -13.23 3.68
N THR A 267 -11.49 -12.95 4.64
CA THR A 267 -12.86 -13.49 4.58
C THR A 267 -13.79 -12.75 3.61
N MET A 268 -13.40 -11.58 3.09
CA MET A 268 -14.16 -10.88 2.04
C MET A 268 -13.56 -11.07 0.65
N LEU A 269 -12.24 -10.99 0.47
CA LEU A 269 -11.58 -11.27 -0.81
C LEU A 269 -11.77 -12.73 -1.27
N VAL A 270 -11.70 -13.70 -0.35
CA VAL A 270 -11.82 -15.12 -0.71
C VAL A 270 -13.22 -15.48 -1.21
N ARG A 271 -14.28 -14.75 -0.80
CA ARG A 271 -15.62 -14.97 -1.37
C ARG A 271 -15.74 -14.46 -2.80
N GLU A 272 -15.01 -13.42 -3.18
CA GLU A 272 -15.05 -12.85 -4.54
C GLU A 272 -14.10 -13.58 -5.51
N THR A 273 -12.96 -14.09 -5.05
CA THR A 273 -12.06 -14.89 -5.92
C THR A 273 -12.62 -16.28 -6.22
N THR A 274 -13.49 -16.84 -5.37
CA THR A 274 -14.21 -18.09 -5.70
C THR A 274 -15.32 -17.92 -6.74
N SER A 275 -15.68 -16.68 -7.11
CA SER A 275 -16.67 -16.39 -8.15
C SER A 275 -16.11 -15.99 -9.52
N LEU A 276 -14.79 -15.91 -9.68
CA LEU A 276 -14.14 -15.57 -10.97
C LEU A 276 -13.50 -16.78 -11.68
N ASN A 277 -13.82 -18.01 -11.28
CA ASN A 277 -13.58 -19.19 -12.12
C ASN A 277 -14.65 -19.29 -13.22
N TYR A 278 -14.65 -18.36 -14.18
CA TYR A 278 -15.23 -18.58 -15.51
C TYR A 278 -14.48 -17.74 -16.56
N PHE A 279 -13.82 -18.48 -17.46
CA PHE A 279 -13.10 -18.12 -18.69
C PHE A 279 -11.62 -17.72 -18.58
#